data_AF-A0A1G1Z8L3-F1
#
_entry.id   AF-A0A1G1Z8L3-F1
#
_cell.length_a   1.000
_cell.length_b   1.000
_cell.length_c   1.000
_cell.angle_alpha   90.00
_cell.angle_beta   90.00
_cell.angle_gamma   90.00
#
_symmetry.space_group_name_H-M   'P 1'
#
loop_
_entity.id
_entity.type
_entity.pdbx_description
1 polymer ?
#
loop_
_entity_poly.entity_id
_entity_poly.type
_entity_poly.pdbx_seq_one_letter_code
_entity_poly.pdbx_strand_id
1 'polypeptide(L)'
;MDIDPEIKYVNTNIPVARPNILNAVWGAIMLAFVIFSIVVAVSKHKKAKPEEKQLLRAILLGTAGTFALLFGSQYFTVNVLKTPALNSYGPLFTMPLVIGTGYAITKFRLFNIKAITTELVTFGLWLFLLLRLLFSNSTQDYVVNATVLLGVVVIGVFLIKSVLIEVKQKEELAKVNTKLEDLNEHLEQKVTEQTVEIRRAYEVEKEARIELQELDKKKNQFILTTQHNLRTPLTIIIGYLESLRKSITSKNITEDTVQSVNKANEAADRLGHLTNELLNITEMQIGEKVLKKE
;
A
#
# COMPACT_ATOMS: atom_id res chain seq x y z
N MET A 1 -9.82 77.15 9.85
CA MET A 1 -10.30 75.76 9.98
C MET A 1 -11.11 75.50 8.72
N ASP A 2 -10.40 75.21 7.63
CA ASP A 2 -11.03 74.95 6.33
C ASP A 2 -11.67 73.57 6.40
N ILE A 3 -13.00 73.57 6.46
CA ILE A 3 -13.80 72.37 6.43
C ILE A 3 -13.86 71.97 4.95
N ASP A 4 -13.28 70.82 4.62
CA ASP A 4 -13.28 70.27 3.27
C ASP A 4 -14.72 70.23 2.71
N PRO A 5 -15.01 70.93 1.59
CA PRO A 5 -16.35 71.02 1.02
C PRO A 5 -16.89 69.66 0.52
N GLU A 6 -16.07 68.62 0.48
CA GLU A 6 -16.47 67.27 0.10
C GLU A 6 -17.14 66.47 1.23
N ILE A 7 -17.13 66.92 2.49
CA ILE A 7 -17.68 66.15 3.62
C ILE A 7 -18.99 66.78 4.12
N LYS A 8 -20.11 66.05 4.02
CA LYS A 8 -21.38 66.43 4.68
C LYS A 8 -21.49 65.69 6.00
N TYR A 9 -21.61 66.42 7.09
CA TYR A 9 -21.92 65.89 8.41
C TYR A 9 -23.45 65.74 8.53
N VAL A 10 -23.95 64.52 8.67
CA VAL A 10 -25.30 64.31 9.25
C VAL A 10 -25.19 64.55 10.75
N ASN A 11 -26.29 64.83 11.47
CA ASN A 11 -26.37 65.30 12.87
C ASN A 11 -25.83 64.32 13.97
N THR A 12 -24.68 63.72 13.72
CA THR A 12 -23.75 63.03 14.61
C THR A 12 -22.38 63.31 14.00
N ASN A 13 -21.38 63.79 14.75
CA ASN A 13 -20.05 64.21 14.27
C ASN A 13 -19.19 63.08 13.62
N ILE A 14 -19.79 62.18 12.87
CA ILE A 14 -19.19 61.02 12.21
C ILE A 14 -19.15 61.34 10.70
N PRO A 15 -17.96 61.45 10.10
CA PRO A 15 -17.84 61.70 8.67
C PRO A 15 -18.46 60.55 7.88
N VAL A 16 -19.44 60.86 7.03
CA VAL A 16 -20.04 59.90 6.09
C VAL A 16 -19.36 60.07 4.74
N ALA A 17 -18.70 59.01 4.27
CA ALA A 17 -18.01 59.02 2.97
C ALA A 17 -19.02 59.23 1.83
N ARG A 18 -18.77 60.21 0.95
CA ARG A 18 -19.55 60.33 -0.29
C ARG A 18 -19.25 59.13 -1.19
N PRO A 19 -20.24 58.53 -1.86
CA PRO A 19 -20.00 57.44 -2.81
C PRO A 19 -19.10 57.94 -3.94
N ASN A 20 -17.82 57.55 -3.90
CA ASN A 20 -16.84 57.79 -4.94
C ASN A 20 -16.76 56.54 -5.83
N ILE A 21 -16.48 56.72 -7.13
CA ILE A 21 -16.23 55.63 -8.08
C ILE A 21 -15.18 54.65 -7.54
N LEU A 22 -14.18 55.17 -6.81
CA LEU A 22 -13.17 54.34 -6.13
C LEU A 22 -13.77 53.32 -5.13
N ASN A 23 -14.84 53.69 -4.41
CA ASN A 23 -15.50 52.77 -3.48
C ASN A 23 -16.22 51.64 -4.24
N ALA A 24 -16.89 51.95 -5.35
CA ALA A 24 -17.54 50.94 -6.18
C ALA A 24 -16.53 49.97 -6.80
N VAL A 25 -15.38 50.48 -7.27
CA VAL A 25 -14.27 49.67 -7.77
C VAL A 25 -13.68 48.78 -6.68
N TRP A 26 -13.45 49.32 -5.49
CA TRP A 26 -12.95 48.55 -4.34
C TRP A 26 -13.93 47.45 -3.91
N GLY A 27 -15.23 47.74 -3.92
CA GLY A 27 -16.29 46.77 -3.68
C GLY A 27 -16.30 45.63 -4.70
N ALA A 28 -16.17 45.94 -5.98
CA ALA A 28 -16.09 44.95 -7.05
C ALA A 28 -14.86 44.05 -6.91
N ILE A 29 -13.70 44.61 -6.56
CA ILE A 29 -12.47 43.86 -6.28
C ILE A 29 -12.69 42.90 -5.09
N MET A 30 -13.28 43.37 -3.99
CA MET A 30 -13.56 42.53 -2.83
C MET A 30 -14.55 41.40 -3.15
N LEU A 31 -15.61 41.69 -3.90
CA LEU A 31 -16.57 40.68 -4.36
C LEU A 31 -15.89 39.64 -5.27
N ALA A 32 -15.00 40.07 -6.16
CA ALA A 32 -14.21 39.18 -7.00
C ALA A 32 -13.29 38.27 -6.16
N PHE A 33 -12.65 38.78 -5.10
CA PHE A 33 -11.85 37.96 -4.17
C PHE A 33 -12.70 36.94 -3.40
N VAL A 34 -13.90 37.32 -2.96
CA VAL A 34 -14.84 36.38 -2.31
C VAL A 34 -15.20 35.26 -3.28
N ILE A 35 -15.62 35.59 -4.50
CA ILE A 35 -15.99 34.61 -5.54
C ILE A 35 -14.79 33.73 -5.88
N PHE A 36 -13.61 34.32 -6.09
CA PHE A 36 -12.37 33.61 -6.40
C PHE A 36 -12.00 32.63 -5.27
N SER A 37 -12.10 33.04 -4.00
CA SER A 37 -11.82 32.17 -2.85
C SER A 37 -12.74 30.95 -2.81
N ILE A 38 -14.03 31.12 -3.13
CA ILE A 38 -15.01 30.03 -3.20
C ILE A 38 -14.71 29.10 -4.39
N VAL A 39 -14.40 29.65 -5.56
CA VAL A 39 -14.05 28.86 -6.76
C VAL A 39 -12.78 28.02 -6.53
N VAL A 40 -11.75 28.62 -5.94
CA VAL A 40 -10.53 27.91 -5.54
C VAL A 40 -10.85 26.83 -4.51
N ALA A 41 -11.75 27.10 -3.56
CA ALA A 41 -12.16 26.12 -2.57
C ALA A 41 -12.81 24.88 -3.18
N VAL A 42 -13.77 25.09 -4.08
CA VAL A 42 -14.49 24.01 -4.76
C VAL A 42 -13.57 23.24 -5.72
N SER A 43 -12.72 23.94 -6.48
CA SER A 43 -11.83 23.32 -7.46
C SER A 43 -10.74 22.46 -6.81
N LYS A 44 -10.08 22.96 -5.76
CA LYS A 44 -9.09 22.17 -5.00
C LYS A 44 -9.72 20.99 -4.28
N HIS A 45 -10.95 21.13 -3.79
CA HIS A 45 -11.64 20.03 -3.13
C HIS A 45 -11.89 18.81 -4.03
N LYS A 46 -12.12 19.05 -5.33
CA LYS A 46 -12.32 17.99 -6.33
C LYS A 46 -11.03 17.24 -6.69
N LYS A 47 -9.86 17.88 -6.60
CA LYS A 47 -8.57 17.34 -7.08
C LYS A 47 -7.67 16.76 -5.98
N ALA A 48 -7.92 17.08 -4.71
CA ALA A 48 -7.03 16.68 -3.60
C ALA A 48 -7.25 15.22 -3.15
N LYS A 49 -6.19 14.58 -2.61
CA LYS A 49 -6.27 13.27 -1.96
C LYS A 49 -7.11 13.33 -0.66
N PRO A 50 -7.68 12.21 -0.17
CA PRO A 50 -8.59 12.21 1.00
C PRO A 50 -8.00 12.89 2.24
N GLU A 51 -6.70 12.71 2.48
CA GLU A 51 -5.98 13.28 3.63
C GLU A 51 -5.73 14.79 3.49
N GLU A 52 -5.45 15.27 2.27
CA GLU A 52 -5.20 16.69 1.96
C GLU A 52 -6.49 17.51 1.88
N LYS A 53 -7.65 16.86 1.66
CA LYS A 53 -8.95 17.54 1.56
C LYS A 53 -9.33 18.26 2.84
N GLN A 54 -9.02 17.71 4.01
CA GLN A 54 -9.37 18.36 5.28
C GLN A 54 -8.47 19.57 5.57
N LEU A 55 -7.17 19.50 5.24
CA LEU A 55 -6.22 20.61 5.31
C LEU A 55 -6.70 21.79 4.47
N LEU A 56 -6.95 21.51 3.18
CA LEU A 56 -7.38 22.52 2.21
C LEU A 56 -8.72 23.15 2.61
N ARG A 57 -9.67 22.36 3.12
CA ARG A 57 -10.95 22.88 3.61
C ARG A 57 -10.78 23.88 4.75
N ALA A 58 -9.92 23.62 5.73
CA ALA A 58 -9.73 24.52 6.88
C ALA A 58 -9.18 25.90 6.46
N ILE A 59 -8.14 25.90 5.61
CA ILE A 59 -7.55 27.15 5.09
C ILE A 59 -8.57 27.90 4.22
N LEU A 60 -9.26 27.19 3.33
CA LEU A 60 -10.19 27.79 2.39
C LEU A 60 -11.43 28.38 3.10
N LEU A 61 -11.98 27.68 4.09
CA LEU A 61 -13.06 28.19 4.94
C LEU A 61 -12.62 29.43 5.73
N GLY A 62 -11.41 29.43 6.30
CA GLY A 62 -10.86 30.60 7.00
C GLY A 62 -10.68 31.80 6.08
N THR A 63 -10.14 31.60 4.87
CA THR A 63 -10.00 32.66 3.86
C THR A 63 -11.35 33.21 3.41
N ALA A 64 -12.30 32.33 3.03
CA ALA A 64 -13.60 32.74 2.53
C ALA A 64 -14.41 33.47 3.62
N GLY A 65 -14.40 32.97 4.86
CA GLY A 65 -15.04 33.62 5.99
C GLY A 65 -14.46 35.01 6.29
N THR A 66 -13.14 35.16 6.21
CA THR A 66 -12.46 36.46 6.41
C THR A 66 -12.87 37.48 5.35
N PHE A 67 -12.81 37.11 4.06
CA PHE A 67 -13.22 38.03 2.99
C PHE A 67 -14.71 38.36 3.04
N ALA A 68 -15.58 37.40 3.40
CA ALA A 68 -17.01 37.64 3.57
C ALA A 68 -17.30 38.61 4.73
N LEU A 69 -16.62 38.44 5.88
CA LEU A 69 -16.77 39.33 7.03
C LEU A 69 -16.22 40.72 6.76
N LEU A 70 -15.08 40.83 6.09
CA LEU A 70 -14.52 42.13 5.67
C LEU A 70 -15.43 42.84 4.67
N PHE A 71 -15.98 42.12 3.69
CA PHE A 71 -16.94 42.68 2.75
C PHE A 71 -18.22 43.14 3.45
N GLY A 72 -18.80 42.30 4.33
CA GLY A 72 -20.01 42.64 5.07
C GLY A 72 -19.81 43.87 5.98
N SER A 73 -18.75 43.87 6.77
CA SER A 73 -18.49 44.93 7.74
C SER A 73 -18.04 46.24 7.10
N GLN A 74 -17.08 46.19 6.17
CA GLN A 74 -16.42 47.39 5.64
C GLN A 74 -17.11 47.93 4.38
N TYR A 75 -17.66 47.04 3.53
CA TYR A 75 -18.29 47.46 2.28
C TYR A 75 -19.81 47.56 2.39
N PHE A 76 -20.47 46.48 2.81
CA PHE A 76 -21.93 46.42 2.84
C PHE A 76 -22.53 47.36 3.90
N THR A 77 -21.97 47.38 5.11
CA THR A 77 -22.48 48.24 6.20
C THR A 77 -22.33 49.73 5.88
N VAL A 78 -21.20 50.11 5.27
CA VAL A 78 -20.92 51.51 4.91
C VAL A 78 -21.76 51.96 3.71
N ASN A 79 -21.89 51.14 2.66
CA ASN A 79 -22.53 51.56 1.41
C ASN A 79 -24.04 51.28 1.36
N VAL A 80 -24.52 50.23 2.04
CA VAL A 80 -25.95 49.86 2.03
C VAL A 80 -26.64 50.36 3.29
N LEU A 81 -26.09 50.06 4.46
CA LEU A 81 -26.67 50.47 5.75
C LEU A 81 -26.31 51.91 6.14
N LYS A 82 -25.37 52.55 5.43
CA LYS A 82 -24.89 53.92 5.67
C LYS A 82 -24.37 54.14 7.10
N THR A 83 -23.81 53.10 7.73
CA THR A 83 -23.21 53.21 9.07
C THR A 83 -21.76 52.71 9.06
N PRO A 84 -20.80 53.44 9.64
CA PRO A 84 -19.42 52.98 9.76
C PRO A 84 -19.16 52.22 11.08
N ALA A 85 -20.21 51.87 11.84
CA ALA A 85 -20.10 51.35 13.19
C ALA A 85 -19.24 50.07 13.28
N LEU A 86 -19.20 49.26 12.22
CA LEU A 86 -18.43 48.02 12.17
C LEU A 86 -16.98 48.20 11.68
N ASN A 87 -16.61 49.38 11.14
CA ASN A 87 -15.31 49.57 10.51
C ASN A 87 -14.15 49.40 11.50
N SER A 88 -14.31 49.92 12.72
CA SER A 88 -13.32 49.84 13.80
C SER A 88 -12.99 48.39 14.21
N TYR A 89 -13.90 47.44 13.96
CA TYR A 89 -13.70 46.03 14.24
C TYR A 89 -13.04 45.25 13.09
N GLY A 90 -12.62 45.94 12.01
CA GLY A 90 -11.94 45.37 10.85
C GLY A 90 -10.88 44.30 11.17
N PRO A 91 -9.93 44.56 12.09
CA PRO A 91 -8.90 43.59 12.46
C PRO A 91 -9.46 42.26 13.01
N LEU A 92 -10.57 42.28 13.76
CA LEU A 92 -11.20 41.06 14.31
C LEU A 92 -11.71 40.14 13.20
N PHE A 93 -12.13 40.68 12.06
CA PHE A 93 -12.62 39.89 10.94
C PHE A 93 -11.52 39.11 10.22
N THR A 94 -10.24 39.35 10.52
CA THR A 94 -9.10 38.55 10.04
C THR A 94 -8.83 37.29 10.87
N MET A 95 -9.41 37.19 12.07
CA MET A 95 -9.21 36.07 12.99
C MET A 95 -9.59 34.69 12.41
N PRO A 96 -10.67 34.53 11.62
CA PRO A 96 -11.01 33.24 11.02
C PRO A 96 -9.91 32.68 10.11
N LEU A 97 -9.19 33.54 9.38
CA LEU A 97 -8.03 33.13 8.58
C LEU A 97 -6.90 32.64 9.49
N VAL A 98 -6.55 33.40 10.53
CA VAL A 98 -5.48 33.06 11.48
C VAL A 98 -5.79 31.75 12.21
N ILE A 99 -7.04 31.56 12.63
CA ILE A 99 -7.50 30.32 13.29
C ILE A 99 -7.47 29.15 12.30
N GLY A 100 -7.97 29.35 11.07
CA GLY A 100 -8.01 28.31 10.04
C GLY A 100 -6.62 27.85 9.61
N THR A 101 -5.67 28.78 9.43
CA THR A 101 -4.28 28.46 9.09
C THR A 101 -3.55 27.86 10.29
N GLY A 102 -3.74 28.38 11.51
CA GLY A 102 -3.18 27.80 12.73
C GLY A 102 -3.65 26.36 12.98
N TYR A 103 -4.94 26.08 12.79
CA TYR A 103 -5.50 24.72 12.86
C TYR A 103 -4.93 23.80 11.77
N ALA A 104 -4.85 24.29 10.54
CA ALA A 104 -4.29 23.56 9.41
C ALA A 104 -2.83 23.16 9.65
N ILE A 105 -2.02 24.10 10.14
CA ILE A 105 -0.61 23.92 10.45
C ILE A 105 -0.42 22.89 11.57
N THR A 106 -1.22 22.97 12.63
CA THR A 106 -1.11 22.09 13.80
C THR A 106 -1.62 20.67 13.54
N LYS A 107 -2.62 20.48 12.68
CA LYS A 107 -3.26 19.18 12.44
C LYS A 107 -2.61 18.37 11.31
N PHE A 108 -2.06 18.99 10.26
CA PHE A 108 -1.68 18.28 9.03
C PHE A 108 -0.18 18.11 8.77
N ARG A 109 0.55 17.63 9.79
CA ARG A 109 1.93 17.10 9.64
C ARG A 109 2.96 18.08 9.09
N LEU A 110 3.02 19.26 9.66
CA LEU A 110 4.31 19.93 9.79
C LEU A 110 4.78 19.65 11.22
N PHE A 111 5.31 18.45 11.44
CA PHE A 111 5.71 17.97 12.77
C PHE A 111 6.67 18.96 13.46
N ASN A 112 7.61 19.52 12.70
CA ASN A 112 8.46 20.62 13.16
C ASN A 112 7.71 21.93 13.46
N ILE A 113 6.62 22.23 12.74
CA ILE A 113 5.92 23.50 12.94
C ILE A 113 5.08 23.52 14.21
N LYS A 114 4.60 22.38 14.74
CA LYS A 114 3.91 22.38 16.04
C LYS A 114 4.83 22.89 17.15
N ALA A 115 6.09 22.44 17.16
CA ALA A 115 7.12 22.93 18.08
C ALA A 115 7.44 24.42 17.85
N ILE A 116 7.69 24.80 16.60
CA ILE A 116 8.00 26.20 16.22
C ILE A 116 6.86 27.16 16.58
N THR A 117 5.60 26.74 16.39
CA THR A 117 4.41 27.55 16.72
C THR A 117 4.33 27.78 18.23
N THR A 118 4.47 26.71 19.02
CA THR A 118 4.49 26.81 20.48
C THR A 118 5.63 27.70 20.96
N GLU A 119 6.81 27.56 20.38
CA GLU A 119 7.99 28.37 20.66
C GLU A 119 7.73 29.86 20.37
N LEU A 120 7.27 30.20 19.15
CA LEU A 120 6.96 31.58 18.76
C LEU A 120 5.88 32.22 19.63
N VAL A 121 4.80 31.49 19.93
CA VAL A 121 3.71 32.01 20.78
C VAL A 121 4.22 32.25 22.20
N THR A 122 5.01 31.32 22.74
CA THR A 122 5.57 31.42 24.09
C THR A 122 6.56 32.57 24.20
N PHE A 123 7.47 32.70 23.23
CA PHE A 123 8.41 33.83 23.16
C PHE A 123 7.68 35.16 22.97
N GLY A 124 6.65 35.21 22.12
CA GLY A 124 5.83 36.41 21.94
C GLY A 124 5.13 36.83 23.24
N LEU A 125 4.60 35.88 24.00
CA LEU A 125 4.02 36.13 25.32
C LEU A 125 5.06 36.62 26.32
N TRP A 126 6.24 36.01 26.36
CA TRP A 126 7.34 36.46 27.23
C TRP A 126 7.81 37.86 26.88
N LEU A 127 7.97 38.16 25.58
CA LEU A 127 8.35 39.48 25.11
C LEU A 127 7.29 40.52 25.45
N PHE A 128 6.01 40.22 25.25
CA PHE A 128 4.92 41.10 25.62
C PHE A 128 4.89 41.39 27.13
N LEU A 129 5.03 40.36 27.96
CA LEU A 129 5.06 40.50 29.42
C LEU A 129 6.32 41.26 29.89
N LEU A 130 7.45 41.04 29.24
CA LEU A 130 8.69 41.79 29.49
C LEU A 130 8.52 43.28 29.17
N LEU A 131 7.94 43.62 28.01
CA LEU A 131 7.64 45.00 27.65
C LEU A 131 6.68 45.63 28.65
N ARG A 132 5.62 44.92 29.05
CA ARG A 132 4.67 45.39 30.07
C ARG A 132 5.35 45.67 31.42
N LEU A 133 6.37 44.90 31.78
CA LEU A 133 7.18 45.11 32.99
C LEU A 133 8.10 46.33 32.87
N LEU A 134 8.70 46.59 31.70
CA LEU A 134 9.56 47.75 31.47
C LEU A 134 8.79 49.08 31.44
N PHE A 135 7.56 49.08 30.93
CA PHE A 135 6.70 50.28 30.85
C PHE A 135 5.73 50.43 32.04
N SER A 136 5.96 49.73 33.15
CA SER A 136 5.09 49.84 34.33
C SER A 136 5.34 51.15 35.09
N ASN A 137 4.28 51.93 35.35
CA ASN A 137 4.38 53.23 36.01
C ASN A 137 4.21 53.18 37.55
N SER A 138 3.73 52.06 38.10
CA SER A 138 3.46 51.87 39.54
C SER A 138 4.29 50.72 40.11
N THR A 139 4.75 50.86 41.35
CA THR A 139 5.46 49.80 42.09
C THR A 139 4.62 48.54 42.24
N GLN A 140 3.30 48.68 42.42
CA GLN A 140 2.38 47.54 42.49
C GLN A 140 2.31 46.80 41.14
N ASP A 141 2.21 47.54 40.03
CA ASP A 141 2.15 46.96 38.68
C ASP A 141 3.45 46.22 38.33
N TYR A 142 4.60 46.76 38.74
CA TYR A 142 5.90 46.12 38.55
C TYR A 142 5.96 44.75 39.22
N VAL A 143 5.58 44.66 40.51
CA VAL A 143 5.62 43.40 41.28
C VAL A 143 4.67 42.36 40.70
N VAL A 144 3.46 42.77 40.30
CA VAL A 144 2.48 41.87 39.68
C VAL A 144 3.00 41.35 38.34
N ASN A 145 3.48 42.24 37.45
CA ASN A 145 4.00 41.85 36.14
C ASN A 145 5.24 40.95 36.28
N ALA A 146 6.11 41.19 37.26
CA ALA A 146 7.31 40.38 37.51
C ALA A 146 6.95 38.95 37.93
N THR A 147 5.98 38.83 38.86
CA THR A 147 5.51 37.54 39.35
C THR A 147 4.83 36.74 38.23
N VAL A 148 4.00 37.40 37.42
CA VAL A 148 3.35 36.78 36.26
C VAL A 148 4.37 36.33 35.22
N LEU A 149 5.37 37.17 34.90
CA LEU A 149 6.42 36.83 33.95
C LEU A 149 7.18 35.56 34.39
N LEU A 150 7.60 35.48 35.65
CA LEU A 150 8.29 34.29 36.18
C LEU A 150 7.43 33.02 36.04
N GLY A 151 6.16 33.07 36.41
CA GLY A 151 5.25 31.93 36.28
C GLY A 151 5.09 31.48 34.83
N VAL A 152 4.87 32.43 33.92
CA VAL A 152 4.68 32.14 32.48
C VAL A 152 5.98 31.65 31.83
N VAL A 153 7.15 32.10 32.28
CA VAL A 153 8.44 31.59 31.81
C VAL A 153 8.63 30.13 32.19
N VAL A 154 8.40 29.77 33.47
CA VAL A 154 8.51 28.37 33.91
C VAL A 154 7.56 27.49 33.13
N ILE A 155 6.28 27.85 33.06
CA ILE A 155 5.26 27.08 32.33
C ILE A 155 5.63 26.96 30.85
N GLY A 156 6.07 28.05 30.22
CA GLY A 156 6.44 28.08 28.81
C GLY A 156 7.60 27.14 28.48
N VAL A 157 8.64 27.09 29.32
CA VAL A 157 9.76 26.15 29.15
C VAL A 157 9.28 24.69 29.22
N PHE A 158 8.42 24.35 30.19
CA PHE A 158 7.83 23.01 30.30
C PHE A 158 6.99 22.66 29.07
N LEU A 159 6.20 23.62 28.56
CA LEU A 159 5.33 23.42 27.41
C LEU A 159 6.15 23.16 26.14
N ILE A 160 7.19 23.97 25.89
CA ILE A 160 8.10 23.77 24.75
C ILE A 160 8.76 22.38 24.82
N LYS A 161 9.31 22.00 25.99
CA LYS A 161 9.94 20.69 26.18
C LYS A 161 8.96 19.54 25.93
N SER A 162 7.73 19.67 26.43
CA SER A 162 6.67 18.67 26.25
C SER A 162 6.33 18.46 24.76
N VAL A 163 6.13 19.57 24.03
CA VAL A 163 5.82 19.51 22.59
C VAL A 163 6.98 18.95 21.78
N LEU A 164 8.23 19.29 22.10
CA LEU A 164 9.42 18.73 21.43
C LEU A 164 9.50 17.20 21.57
N ILE A 165 9.19 16.67 22.76
CA ILE A 165 9.17 15.22 23.01
C ILE A 165 8.05 14.56 22.18
N GLU A 166 6.84 15.12 22.20
CA GLU A 166 5.71 14.60 21.43
C GLU A 166 6.01 14.54 19.93
N VAL A 167 6.64 15.60 19.39
CA VAL A 167 7.03 15.70 17.98
C VAL A 167 8.06 14.60 17.65
N LYS A 168 9.11 14.46 18.46
CA LYS A 168 10.16 13.45 18.24
C LYS A 168 9.61 12.03 18.28
N GLN A 169 8.71 11.73 19.22
CA GLN A 169 8.06 10.41 19.31
C GLN A 169 7.22 10.10 18.07
N LYS A 170 6.46 11.08 17.55
CA LYS A 170 5.67 10.88 16.34
C LYS A 170 6.53 10.74 15.08
N GLU A 171 7.64 11.47 14.99
CA GLU A 171 8.59 11.32 13.88
C GLU A 171 9.25 9.93 13.88
N GLU A 172 9.65 9.44 15.04
CA GLU A 172 10.23 8.11 15.17
C GLU A 172 9.21 7.02 14.84
N LEU A 173 7.98 7.15 15.35
CA LEU A 173 6.87 6.24 15.01
C LEU A 173 6.59 6.22 13.50
N ALA A 174 6.60 7.39 12.86
CA ALA A 174 6.42 7.47 11.41
C ALA A 174 7.54 6.75 10.66
N LYS A 175 8.80 6.92 11.07
CA LYS A 175 9.96 6.21 10.49
C LYS A 175 9.87 4.69 10.68
N VAL A 176 9.43 4.24 11.86
CA VAL A 176 9.26 2.82 12.14
C VAL A 176 8.14 2.23 11.30
N ASN A 177 7.00 2.91 11.18
CA ASN A 177 5.89 2.46 10.32
C ASN A 177 6.31 2.36 8.86
N THR A 178 7.04 3.34 8.32
CA THR A 178 7.52 3.26 6.93
C THR A 178 8.46 2.09 6.69
N LYS A 179 9.32 1.76 7.67
CA LYS A 179 10.19 0.58 7.58
C LYS A 179 9.41 -0.73 7.66
N LEU A 180 8.34 -0.75 8.46
CA LEU A 180 7.49 -1.92 8.62
C LEU A 180 6.67 -2.17 7.35
N GLU A 181 6.16 -1.12 6.70
CA GLU A 181 5.50 -1.20 5.39
C GLU A 181 6.45 -1.75 4.32
N ASP A 182 7.66 -1.19 4.20
CA ASP A 182 8.68 -1.64 3.24
C ASP A 182 9.08 -3.11 3.47
N LEU A 183 9.29 -3.49 4.73
CA LEU A 183 9.62 -4.87 5.08
C LEU A 183 8.47 -5.83 4.78
N ASN A 184 7.22 -5.42 5.03
CA ASN A 184 6.05 -6.25 4.75
C ASN A 184 5.87 -6.44 3.24
N GLU A 185 6.03 -5.38 2.44
CA GLU A 185 5.99 -5.48 0.98
C GLU A 185 7.07 -6.43 0.44
N HIS A 186 8.30 -6.33 0.95
CA HIS A 186 9.39 -7.21 0.55
C HIS A 186 9.14 -8.67 0.96
N LEU A 187 8.58 -8.90 2.15
CA LEU A 187 8.21 -10.24 2.61
C LEU A 187 7.07 -10.83 1.75
N GLU A 188 6.05 -10.05 1.42
CA GLU A 188 4.95 -10.48 0.55
C GLU A 188 5.46 -10.87 -0.84
N GLN A 189 6.39 -10.08 -1.41
CA GLN A 189 7.05 -10.43 -2.67
C GLN A 189 7.82 -11.76 -2.56
N LYS A 190 8.63 -11.92 -1.51
CA LYS A 190 9.44 -13.13 -1.32
C LYS A 190 8.59 -14.38 -1.09
N VAL A 191 7.51 -14.26 -0.32
CA VAL A 191 6.54 -15.35 -0.11
C VAL A 191 5.87 -15.72 -1.43
N THR A 192 5.51 -14.74 -2.26
CA THR A 192 4.92 -14.98 -3.57
C THR A 192 5.90 -15.71 -4.50
N GLU A 193 7.15 -15.25 -4.57
CA GLU A 193 8.21 -15.87 -5.35
C GLU A 193 8.45 -17.32 -4.93
N GLN A 194 8.65 -17.58 -3.63
CA GLN A 194 8.83 -18.92 -3.10
C GLN A 194 7.62 -19.83 -3.35
N THR A 195 6.40 -19.29 -3.26
CA THR A 195 5.18 -20.05 -3.54
C THR A 195 5.12 -20.47 -5.01
N VAL A 196 5.55 -19.62 -5.95
CA VAL A 196 5.63 -19.96 -7.37
C VAL A 196 6.69 -21.03 -7.63
N GLU A 197 7.87 -20.93 -7.01
CA GLU A 197 8.93 -21.93 -7.15
C GLU A 197 8.50 -23.29 -6.61
N ILE A 198 7.94 -23.33 -5.40
CA ILE A 198 7.42 -24.57 -4.79
C ILE A 198 6.36 -25.20 -5.68
N ARG A 199 5.45 -24.40 -6.24
CA ARG A 199 4.40 -24.92 -7.11
C ARG A 199 4.96 -25.51 -8.41
N ARG A 200 5.98 -24.88 -9.00
CA ARG A 200 6.67 -25.43 -10.18
C ARG A 200 7.38 -26.73 -9.87
N ALA A 201 8.14 -26.78 -8.77
CA ALA A 201 8.83 -27.99 -8.34
C ALA A 201 7.84 -29.13 -8.10
N TYR A 202 6.70 -28.84 -7.47
CA TYR A 202 5.65 -29.82 -7.21
C TYR A 202 5.02 -30.39 -8.50
N GLU A 203 4.70 -29.56 -9.49
CA GLU A 203 4.13 -30.07 -10.75
C GLU A 203 5.16 -30.92 -11.53
N VAL A 204 6.44 -30.54 -11.56
CA VAL A 204 7.49 -31.35 -12.18
C VAL A 204 7.65 -32.70 -11.48
N GLU A 205 7.69 -32.71 -10.14
CA GLU A 205 7.78 -33.95 -9.36
C GLU A 205 6.56 -34.85 -9.60
N LYS A 206 5.36 -34.26 -9.67
CA LYS A 206 4.11 -34.97 -9.93
C LYS A 206 4.09 -35.58 -11.34
N GLU A 207 4.50 -34.85 -12.37
CA GLU A 207 4.63 -35.38 -13.74
C GLU A 207 5.61 -36.54 -13.79
N ALA A 208 6.81 -36.39 -13.23
CA ALA A 208 7.81 -37.46 -13.16
C ALA A 208 7.28 -38.70 -12.42
N ARG A 209 6.49 -38.52 -11.36
CA ARG A 209 5.86 -39.62 -10.62
C ARG A 209 4.79 -40.34 -11.45
N ILE A 210 3.99 -39.60 -12.22
CA ILE A 210 2.99 -40.18 -13.12
C ILE A 210 3.68 -41.01 -14.20
N GLU A 211 4.72 -40.46 -14.85
CA GLU A 211 5.50 -41.18 -15.85
C GLU A 211 6.14 -42.46 -15.28
N LEU A 212 6.70 -42.38 -14.07
CA LEU A 212 7.29 -43.55 -13.40
C LEU A 212 6.23 -44.63 -13.11
N GLN A 213 5.03 -44.23 -12.69
CA GLN A 213 3.92 -45.17 -12.47
C GLN A 213 3.45 -45.81 -13.77
N GLU A 214 3.38 -45.06 -14.87
CA GLU A 214 3.05 -45.61 -16.18
C GLU A 214 4.13 -46.58 -16.67
N LEU A 215 5.40 -46.25 -16.48
CA LEU A 215 6.52 -47.12 -16.80
C LEU A 215 6.47 -48.41 -16.00
N ASP A 216 6.18 -48.34 -14.70
CA ASP A 216 6.08 -49.52 -13.84
C ASP A 216 4.90 -50.42 -14.25
N LYS A 217 3.76 -49.83 -14.63
CA LYS A 217 2.63 -50.57 -15.22
C LYS A 217 3.02 -51.29 -16.51
N LYS A 218 3.68 -50.59 -17.44
CA LYS A 218 4.17 -51.17 -18.70
C LYS A 218 5.17 -52.30 -18.46
N LYS A 219 6.09 -52.12 -17.50
CA LYS A 219 7.05 -53.15 -17.07
C LYS A 219 6.33 -54.38 -16.52
N ASN A 220 5.36 -54.20 -15.63
CA ASN A 220 4.61 -55.31 -15.03
C ASN A 220 3.81 -56.07 -16.11
N GLN A 221 3.15 -55.35 -17.02
CA GLN A 221 2.44 -55.96 -18.14
C GLN A 221 3.37 -56.73 -19.08
N PHE A 222 4.55 -56.19 -19.38
CA PHE A 222 5.58 -56.86 -20.16
C PHE A 222 6.02 -58.16 -19.50
N ILE A 223 6.39 -58.14 -18.21
CA ILE A 223 6.81 -59.33 -17.46
C ILE A 223 5.72 -60.41 -17.50
N LEU A 224 4.46 -60.05 -17.24
CA LEU A 224 3.33 -61.00 -17.26
C LEU A 224 3.12 -61.62 -18.65
N THR A 225 3.17 -60.81 -19.70
CA THR A 225 2.99 -61.27 -21.09
C THR A 225 4.12 -62.19 -21.51
N THR A 226 5.37 -61.83 -21.20
CA THR A 226 6.55 -62.67 -21.45
C THR A 226 6.45 -64.01 -20.73
N GLN A 227 6.09 -64.02 -19.44
CA GLN A 227 5.92 -65.26 -18.69
C GLN A 227 4.90 -66.20 -19.34
N HIS A 228 3.75 -65.67 -19.80
CA HIS A 228 2.73 -66.47 -20.49
C HIS A 228 3.24 -67.05 -21.82
N ASN A 229 3.90 -66.21 -22.62
CA ASN A 229 4.42 -66.58 -23.94
C ASN A 229 5.55 -67.60 -23.85
N LEU A 230 6.35 -67.60 -22.78
CA LEU A 230 7.37 -68.62 -22.54
C LEU A 230 6.79 -69.91 -21.92
N ARG A 231 5.81 -69.80 -21.02
CA ARG A 231 5.19 -70.97 -20.36
C ARG A 231 4.50 -71.90 -21.35
N THR A 232 3.80 -71.35 -22.35
CA THR A 232 3.06 -72.13 -23.35
C THR A 232 3.95 -73.13 -24.11
N PRO A 233 5.00 -72.71 -24.85
CA PRO A 233 5.90 -73.64 -25.52
C PRO A 233 6.64 -74.54 -24.53
N LEU A 234 7.04 -74.05 -23.36
CA LEU A 234 7.68 -74.90 -22.33
C LEU A 234 6.76 -76.05 -21.88
N THR A 235 5.47 -75.77 -21.67
CA THR A 235 4.47 -76.77 -21.27
C THR A 235 4.26 -77.79 -22.38
N ILE A 236 4.25 -77.34 -23.64
CA ILE A 236 4.16 -78.19 -24.82
C ILE A 236 5.38 -79.13 -24.92
N ILE A 237 6.60 -78.61 -24.73
CA ILE A 237 7.85 -79.40 -24.72
C ILE A 237 7.78 -80.48 -23.63
N ILE A 238 7.43 -80.10 -22.40
CA ILE A 238 7.32 -81.04 -21.27
C ILE A 238 6.30 -82.14 -21.56
N GLY A 239 5.11 -81.78 -22.08
CA GLY A 239 4.06 -82.75 -22.41
C GLY A 239 4.48 -83.76 -23.48
N TYR A 240 5.17 -83.32 -24.53
CA TYR A 240 5.69 -84.22 -25.56
C TYR A 240 6.85 -85.09 -25.05
N LEU A 241 7.75 -84.56 -24.21
CA LEU A 241 8.82 -85.33 -23.58
C LEU A 241 8.26 -86.42 -22.63
N GLU A 242 7.20 -86.12 -21.87
CA GLU A 242 6.51 -87.11 -21.04
C GLU A 242 5.85 -88.22 -21.86
N SER A 243 5.21 -87.86 -22.97
CA SER A 243 4.64 -88.81 -23.94
C SER A 243 5.72 -89.74 -24.50
N LEU A 244 6.85 -89.17 -24.92
CA LEU A 244 8.03 -89.91 -25.38
C LEU A 244 8.56 -90.90 -24.35
N ARG A 245 8.72 -90.45 -23.09
CA ARG A 245 9.19 -91.31 -21.99
C ARG A 245 8.25 -92.50 -21.78
N LYS A 246 6.94 -92.28 -21.89
CA LYS A 246 5.93 -93.33 -21.77
C LYS A 246 6.03 -94.34 -22.92
N SER A 247 6.17 -93.88 -24.17
CA SER A 247 6.34 -94.73 -25.35
C SER A 247 7.60 -95.61 -25.30
N ILE A 248 8.73 -95.05 -24.87
CA ILE A 248 10.01 -95.77 -24.70
C ILE A 248 9.86 -96.87 -23.62
N THR A 249 9.19 -96.58 -22.51
CA THR A 249 8.96 -97.55 -21.42
C THR A 249 8.07 -98.71 -21.87
N SER A 250 7.15 -98.48 -22.80
CA SER A 250 6.26 -99.50 -23.38
C SER A 250 6.85 -100.35 -24.52
N LYS A 251 8.12 -100.14 -24.92
CA LYS A 251 8.83 -100.88 -26.00
C LYS A 251 8.17 -100.87 -27.40
N ASN A 252 7.22 -99.98 -27.68
CA ASN A 252 6.66 -99.73 -29.01
C ASN A 252 7.16 -98.39 -29.54
N ILE A 253 8.25 -98.42 -30.30
CA ILE A 253 8.75 -97.23 -31.01
C ILE A 253 7.96 -97.13 -32.33
N THR A 254 6.82 -96.45 -32.26
CA THR A 254 5.92 -96.20 -33.40
C THR A 254 6.19 -94.82 -34.00
N GLU A 255 5.65 -94.56 -35.20
CA GLU A 255 5.62 -93.26 -35.90
C GLU A 255 5.15 -92.08 -35.01
N ASP A 256 4.25 -92.35 -34.05
CA ASP A 256 3.82 -91.41 -32.99
C ASP A 256 4.96 -90.86 -32.11
N THR A 257 6.02 -91.64 -31.92
CA THR A 257 7.19 -91.26 -31.13
C THR A 257 8.02 -90.21 -31.87
N VAL A 258 8.24 -90.41 -33.16
CA VAL A 258 8.93 -89.47 -34.05
C VAL A 258 8.13 -88.17 -34.17
N GLN A 259 6.81 -88.27 -34.28
CA GLN A 259 5.93 -87.10 -34.33
C GLN A 259 5.96 -86.30 -33.01
N SER A 260 6.02 -86.98 -31.85
CA SER A 260 6.16 -86.32 -30.55
C SER A 260 7.50 -85.60 -30.39
N VAL A 261 8.60 -86.19 -30.90
CA VAL A 261 9.93 -85.52 -30.91
C VAL A 261 9.89 -84.26 -31.77
N ASN A 262 9.34 -84.36 -32.98
CA ASN A 262 9.27 -83.22 -33.91
C ASN A 262 8.46 -82.06 -33.33
N LYS A 263 7.31 -82.34 -32.70
CA LYS A 263 6.49 -81.29 -32.06
C LYS A 263 7.15 -80.69 -30.81
N ALA A 264 7.92 -81.47 -30.05
CA ALA A 264 8.74 -80.93 -28.96
C ALA A 264 9.84 -80.00 -29.49
N ASN A 265 10.48 -80.39 -30.61
CA ASN A 265 11.55 -79.60 -31.23
C ASN A 265 11.02 -78.28 -31.81
N GLU A 266 9.86 -78.29 -32.49
CA GLU A 266 9.19 -77.06 -32.94
C GLU A 266 8.83 -76.12 -31.79
N ALA A 267 8.37 -76.67 -30.65
CA ALA A 267 8.06 -75.86 -29.47
C ALA A 267 9.33 -75.28 -28.81
N ALA A 268 10.45 -76.02 -28.81
CA ALA A 268 11.76 -75.54 -28.36
C ALA A 268 12.30 -74.42 -29.25
N ASP A 269 12.14 -74.55 -30.58
CA ASP A 269 12.56 -73.53 -31.54
C ASP A 269 11.76 -72.23 -31.37
N ARG A 270 10.44 -72.34 -31.18
CA ARG A 270 9.57 -71.20 -30.83
C ARG A 270 9.99 -70.51 -29.53
N LEU A 271 10.35 -71.28 -28.50
CA LEU A 271 10.85 -70.73 -27.22
C LEU A 271 12.20 -70.01 -27.42
N GLY A 272 13.09 -70.56 -28.25
CA GLY A 272 14.36 -69.95 -28.64
C GLY A 272 14.18 -68.62 -29.36
N HIS A 273 13.22 -68.53 -30.29
CA HIS A 273 12.89 -67.27 -30.96
C HIS A 273 12.36 -66.21 -29.98
N LEU A 274 11.44 -66.58 -29.07
CA LEU A 274 10.89 -65.66 -28.07
C LEU A 274 11.94 -65.16 -27.07
N THR A 275 12.91 -65.99 -26.70
CA THR A 275 14.00 -65.59 -25.80
C THR A 275 15.00 -64.66 -26.49
N ASN A 276 15.29 -64.87 -27.77
CA ASN A 276 16.10 -63.93 -28.56
C ASN A 276 15.40 -62.59 -28.78
N GLU A 277 14.09 -62.60 -29.02
CA GLU A 277 13.29 -61.38 -29.15
C GLU A 277 13.30 -60.57 -27.84
N LEU A 278 13.23 -61.25 -26.69
CA LEU A 278 13.39 -60.65 -25.37
C LEU A 278 14.77 -59.97 -25.20
N LEU A 279 15.84 -60.67 -25.59
CA LEU A 279 17.21 -60.19 -25.48
C LEU A 279 17.42 -58.91 -26.30
N ASN A 280 16.94 -58.90 -27.54
CA ASN A 280 17.02 -57.74 -28.43
C ASN A 280 16.31 -56.51 -27.87
N ILE A 281 15.14 -56.70 -27.25
CA ILE A 281 14.41 -55.60 -26.59
C ILE A 281 15.19 -55.06 -25.38
N THR A 282 15.80 -55.92 -24.58
CA THR A 282 16.60 -55.49 -23.42
C THR A 282 17.87 -54.76 -23.83
N GLU A 283 18.54 -55.17 -24.92
CA GLU A 283 19.70 -54.46 -25.47
C GLU A 283 19.32 -53.08 -26.01
N MET A 284 18.18 -52.97 -26.70
CA MET A 284 17.66 -51.69 -27.22
C MET A 284 17.36 -50.69 -26.09
N GLN A 285 16.71 -51.14 -25.00
CA GLN A 285 16.41 -50.28 -23.84
C GLN A 285 17.67 -49.80 -23.09
N ILE A 286 18.73 -50.62 -23.06
CA ILE A 286 20.00 -50.24 -22.43
C ILE A 286 20.74 -49.22 -23.32
N GLY A 287 20.74 -49.40 -24.64
CA GLY A 287 21.32 -48.44 -25.60
C GLY A 287 20.62 -47.07 -25.57
N GLU A 288 19.29 -47.04 -25.45
CA GLU A 288 18.51 -45.79 -25.37
C GLU A 288 18.83 -45.00 -24.08
N LYS A 289 19.12 -45.69 -22.97
CA LYS A 289 19.51 -45.05 -21.69
C LYS A 289 20.90 -44.42 -21.72
N VAL A 290 21.80 -44.89 -22.58
CA VAL A 290 23.15 -44.31 -22.73
C VAL A 290 23.10 -43.03 -23.57
N LEU A 291 22.26 -43.00 -24.62
CA LEU A 291 22.12 -41.84 -25.51
C LEU A 291 21.38 -40.64 -24.90
N LYS A 292 20.59 -40.82 -23.82
CA LYS A 292 19.93 -39.71 -23.10
C LYS A 292 20.80 -39.08 -21.99
N LYS A 293 22.05 -39.54 -21.82
CA LYS A 293 22.97 -39.07 -20.77
C LYS A 293 24.12 -38.18 -21.30
N GLU A 294 24.18 -37.94 -22.61
CA GLU A 294 25.01 -36.90 -23.25
C GLU A 294 24.13 -35.73 -23.70
#